data_AF-A0A971Z772-F1
#
_entry.id   AF-A0A971Z772-F1
#
_cell.length_a   1.000
_cell.length_b   1.000
_cell.length_c   1.000
_cell.angle_alpha   90.00
_cell.angle_beta   90.00
_cell.angle_gamma   90.00
#
_symmetry.space_group_name_H-M   'P 1'
#
loop_
_entity.id
_entity.type
_entity.pdbx_description
1 polymer ?
#
loop_
_entity_poly.entity_id
_entity_poly.type
_entity_poly.pdbx_seq_one_letter_code
_entity_poly.pdbx_strand_id
1 'polypeptide(L)'
;MSSSDTALVDITEDTQHRRLPGDLAMWCFILAELLAFLFLLGSMAFARGHWGEMFSAGIATLHPEAGLINTLILLTGSYFAAKGVRRAAAGNRRALITGFALAALCGLGYVGIKISEYVLLFGDGYNLRTNTFYFFYFFTTFFHMAHVLIGMAILLVVAQRFRSGH
;
A
#
# COMPACT_ATOMS: atom_id res chain seq x y z
N MET A 1 -18.98 -59.55 2.50
CA MET A 1 -17.74 -58.94 1.95
C MET A 1 -18.17 -58.14 0.73
N SER A 2 -18.20 -56.81 0.66
CA SER A 2 -18.02 -55.69 1.59
C SER A 2 -18.69 -54.51 0.88
N SER A 3 -19.87 -54.05 1.32
CA SER A 3 -20.51 -52.83 0.78
C SER A 3 -20.06 -51.56 1.53
N SER A 4 -19.10 -51.71 2.45
CA SER A 4 -18.58 -50.63 3.30
C SER A 4 -17.34 -49.95 2.71
N ASP A 5 -16.68 -50.55 1.72
CA ASP A 5 -15.45 -50.00 1.13
C ASP A 5 -15.71 -48.93 0.06
N THR A 6 -16.85 -48.96 -0.63
CA THR A 6 -17.17 -47.99 -1.70
C THR A 6 -17.52 -46.59 -1.16
N ALA A 7 -17.97 -46.49 0.10
CA ALA A 7 -18.30 -45.20 0.72
C ALA A 7 -17.08 -44.48 1.32
N LEU A 8 -15.96 -45.17 1.55
CA LEU A 8 -14.75 -44.58 2.13
C LEU A 8 -13.78 -44.03 1.08
N VAL A 9 -13.97 -44.37 -0.20
CA VAL A 9 -13.09 -43.92 -1.29
C VAL A 9 -13.46 -42.51 -1.79
N ASP A 10 -14.68 -42.03 -1.52
CA ASP A 10 -15.20 -40.77 -2.08
C ASP A 10 -14.95 -39.52 -1.22
N ILE A 11 -14.36 -39.65 -0.02
CA ILE A 11 -14.09 -38.50 0.87
C ILE A 11 -12.62 -38.03 0.79
N THR A 12 -11.80 -38.66 -0.06
CA THR A 12 -10.37 -38.34 -0.16
C THR A 12 -10.00 -37.44 -1.36
N GLU A 13 -10.93 -37.11 -2.26
CA GLU A 13 -10.65 -36.37 -3.50
C GLU A 13 -11.39 -35.03 -3.67
N ASP A 14 -11.68 -34.30 -2.60
CA ASP A 14 -11.92 -32.84 -2.77
C ASP A 14 -11.38 -32.01 -1.60
N THR A 15 -10.07 -32.06 -1.43
CA THR A 15 -9.38 -30.83 -1.03
C THR A 15 -8.64 -30.31 -2.25
N GLN A 16 -9.38 -29.82 -3.25
CA GLN A 16 -8.88 -28.74 -4.09
C GLN A 16 -8.37 -27.66 -3.13
N HIS A 17 -7.08 -27.73 -2.79
CA HIS A 17 -6.36 -26.66 -2.15
C HIS A 17 -6.44 -25.51 -3.14
N ARG A 18 -7.48 -24.70 -2.96
CA ARG A 18 -7.70 -23.44 -3.64
C ARG A 18 -6.52 -22.58 -3.21
N ARG A 19 -5.39 -22.75 -3.91
CA ARG A 19 -4.15 -22.02 -3.65
C ARG A 19 -4.57 -20.57 -3.71
N LEU A 20 -4.52 -19.90 -2.56
CA LEU A 20 -4.70 -18.46 -2.52
C LEU A 20 -3.74 -17.92 -3.60
N PRO A 21 -4.21 -17.06 -4.51
CA PRO A 21 -3.33 -16.46 -5.51
C PRO A 21 -2.31 -15.59 -4.76
N GLY A 22 -1.13 -16.17 -4.49
CA GLY A 22 -0.09 -15.62 -3.62
C GLY A 22 0.42 -16.65 -2.62
N ASP A 23 1.75 -16.81 -2.57
CA ASP A 23 2.44 -17.67 -1.59
C ASP A 23 2.09 -17.26 -0.15
N LEU A 24 2.15 -18.20 0.81
CA LEU A 24 1.88 -17.94 2.24
C LEU A 24 2.72 -16.76 2.76
N ALA A 25 3.95 -16.63 2.24
CA ALA A 25 4.85 -15.52 2.54
C ALA A 25 4.26 -14.13 2.19
N MET A 26 3.52 -14.01 1.07
CA MET A 26 2.90 -12.74 0.67
C MET A 26 1.79 -12.33 1.64
N TRP A 27 1.02 -13.30 2.13
CA TRP A 27 -0.03 -13.04 3.12
C TRP A 27 0.55 -12.61 4.47
N CYS A 28 1.58 -13.31 4.96
CA CYS A 28 2.28 -12.91 6.17
C CYS A 28 2.87 -11.50 6.05
N PHE A 29 3.44 -11.16 4.89
CA PHE A 29 3.96 -9.82 4.62
C PHE A 29 2.86 -8.74 4.66
N ILE A 30 1.74 -8.95 3.97
CA ILE A 30 0.60 -8.01 3.99
C ILE A 30 0.07 -7.82 5.42
N LEU A 31 -0.06 -8.90 6.19
CA LEU A 31 -0.52 -8.82 7.58
C LEU A 31 0.47 -8.08 8.49
N ALA A 32 1.78 -8.31 8.31
CA ALA A 32 2.81 -7.60 9.06
C ALA A 32 2.77 -6.10 8.80
N GLU A 33 2.66 -5.68 7.53
CA GLU A 33 2.53 -4.28 7.16
C GLU A 33 1.22 -3.67 7.71
N LEU A 34 0.12 -4.41 7.65
CA LEU A 34 -1.16 -3.97 8.21
C LEU A 34 -1.08 -3.75 9.72
N LEU A 35 -0.42 -4.66 10.46
CA LEU A 35 -0.19 -4.53 11.90
C LEU A 35 0.73 -3.35 12.24
N ALA A 36 1.76 -3.09 11.44
CA ALA A 36 2.63 -1.94 11.61
C ALA A 36 1.85 -0.61 11.48
N PHE A 37 1.03 -0.48 10.42
CA PHE A 37 0.15 0.69 10.26
C PHE A 37 -0.90 0.79 11.36
N LEU A 38 -1.48 -0.33 11.78
CA LEU A 38 -2.46 -0.35 12.88
C LEU A 38 -1.82 0.13 14.19
N PHE A 39 -0.59 -0.29 14.48
CA PHE A 39 0.14 0.16 15.66
C PHE A 39 0.43 1.67 15.61
N LEU A 40 0.87 2.19 14.46
CA LEU A 40 1.16 3.63 14.29
C LEU A 40 -0.09 4.49 14.39
N LEU A 41 -1.14 4.15 13.63
CA LEU A 41 -2.41 4.88 13.64
C LEU A 41 -3.14 4.73 14.98
N GLY A 42 -3.10 3.54 15.60
CA GLY A 42 -3.66 3.28 16.92
C GLY A 42 -2.98 4.11 18.01
N SER A 43 -1.65 4.18 17.98
CA SER A 43 -0.87 5.03 18.90
C SER A 43 -1.18 6.52 18.70
N MET A 44 -1.30 6.97 17.45
CA MET A 44 -1.69 8.34 17.12
C MET A 44 -3.11 8.67 17.60
N ALA A 45 -4.07 7.74 17.42
CA ALA A 45 -5.44 7.90 17.88
C ALA A 45 -5.52 7.95 19.42
N PHE A 46 -4.76 7.10 20.11
CA PHE A 46 -4.64 7.13 21.57
C PHE A 46 -4.06 8.46 22.07
N ALA A 47 -2.98 8.94 21.44
CA ALA A 47 -2.36 10.24 21.76
C ALA A 47 -3.31 11.42 21.52
N ARG A 48 -4.11 11.36 20.43
CA ARG A 48 -5.15 12.36 20.14
C ARG A 48 -6.20 12.43 21.25
N GLY A 49 -6.58 11.29 21.84
CA GLY A 49 -7.52 11.23 22.95
C GLY A 49 -7.03 11.95 24.22
N HIS A 50 -5.71 12.02 24.42
CA HIS A 50 -5.10 12.69 25.57
C HIS A 50 -4.80 14.18 25.33
N TRP A 51 -4.40 14.55 24.10
CA TRP A 51 -3.99 15.91 23.74
C TRP A 51 -4.79 16.48 22.57
N GLY A 52 -6.13 16.49 22.69
CA GLY A 52 -7.05 16.85 21.60
C GLY A 52 -6.84 18.26 21.02
N GLU A 53 -6.55 19.26 21.86
CA GLU A 53 -6.31 20.64 21.40
C GLU A 53 -5.02 20.75 20.57
N MET A 54 -3.92 20.15 21.04
CA MET A 54 -2.65 20.09 20.31
C MET A 54 -2.83 19.43 18.93
N PHE A 55 -3.59 18.34 18.86
CA PHE A 55 -3.88 17.67 17.59
C PHE A 55 -4.75 18.51 16.66
N SER A 56 -5.74 19.23 17.19
CA SER A 56 -6.58 20.12 16.38
C SER A 56 -5.76 21.27 15.80
N ALA A 57 -4.87 21.86 16.59
CA ALA A 57 -3.95 22.90 16.12
C ALA A 57 -2.99 22.38 15.04
N GLY A 58 -2.42 21.19 15.23
CA GLY A 58 -1.55 20.57 14.22
C GLY A 58 -2.28 20.16 12.94
N ILE A 59 -3.56 19.80 13.00
CA ILE A 59 -4.34 19.52 11.79
C ILE A 59 -4.61 20.79 10.99
N ALA A 60 -4.79 21.92 11.67
CA ALA A 60 -5.04 23.20 11.02
C ALA A 60 -3.83 23.75 10.23
N THR A 61 -2.62 23.25 10.48
CA THR A 61 -1.40 23.63 9.75
C THR A 61 -1.16 22.79 8.49
N LEU A 62 -1.92 21.71 8.32
CA LEU A 62 -1.82 20.84 7.14
C LEU A 62 -2.62 21.40 5.97
N HIS A 63 -2.27 20.97 4.76
CA HIS A 63 -2.92 21.36 3.51
C HIS A 63 -3.89 20.24 3.04
N PRO A 64 -5.21 20.35 3.30
CA PRO A 64 -6.16 19.28 2.99
C PRO A 64 -6.24 18.98 1.48
N GLU A 65 -6.07 19.99 0.64
CA GLU A 65 -6.04 19.87 -0.82
C GLU A 65 -4.88 18.99 -1.31
N ALA A 66 -3.70 19.11 -0.71
CA ALA A 66 -2.56 18.26 -1.03
C ALA A 66 -2.83 16.80 -0.65
N GLY A 67 -3.51 16.58 0.49
CA GLY A 67 -3.98 15.25 0.91
C GLY A 67 -4.99 14.64 -0.07
N LEU A 68 -5.96 15.44 -0.54
CA LEU A 68 -6.96 15.00 -1.51
C LEU A 68 -6.32 14.64 -2.85
N ILE A 69 -5.46 15.50 -3.39
CA ILE A 69 -4.75 15.27 -4.65
C ILE A 69 -3.92 13.97 -4.56
N ASN A 70 -3.18 13.78 -3.47
CA ASN A 70 -2.42 12.55 -3.23
C ASN A 70 -3.30 11.30 -3.25
N THR A 71 -4.46 11.36 -2.60
CA THR A 71 -5.41 10.25 -2.57
C THR A 71 -5.92 9.92 -3.97
N LEU A 72 -6.28 10.94 -4.76
CA LEU A 72 -6.73 10.76 -6.14
C LEU A 72 -5.64 10.18 -7.04
N ILE A 73 -4.39 10.63 -6.89
CA ILE A 73 -3.24 10.12 -7.64
C ILE A 73 -3.02 8.64 -7.35
N LEU A 74 -3.01 8.24 -6.06
CA LEU A 74 -2.81 6.84 -5.69
C LEU A 74 -3.97 5.92 -6.12
N LEU A 75 -5.21 6.41 -6.02
CA LEU A 75 -6.38 5.68 -6.51
C LEU A 75 -6.31 5.46 -8.02
N THR A 76 -5.90 6.50 -8.75
CA THR A 76 -5.69 6.45 -10.21
C THR A 76 -4.58 5.48 -10.59
N GLY A 77 -3.45 5.50 -9.87
CA GLY A 77 -2.37 4.53 -10.06
C GLY A 77 -2.82 3.09 -9.82
N SER A 78 -3.61 2.86 -8.77
CA SER A 78 -4.19 1.55 -8.45
C SER A 78 -5.13 1.05 -9.55
N TYR A 79 -5.95 1.95 -10.13
CA TYR A 79 -6.79 1.64 -11.28
C TYR A 79 -5.96 1.21 -12.51
N PHE A 80 -4.86 1.90 -12.81
CA PHE A 80 -3.99 1.54 -13.93
C PHE A 80 -3.30 0.19 -13.73
N ALA A 81 -2.79 -0.08 -12.52
CA ALA A 81 -2.20 -1.36 -12.18
C ALA A 81 -3.22 -2.51 -12.32
N ALA A 82 -4.40 -2.36 -11.73
CA ALA A 82 -5.46 -3.37 -11.81
C ALA A 82 -5.95 -3.60 -13.25
N LYS A 83 -6.11 -2.53 -14.05
CA LYS A 83 -6.48 -2.64 -15.46
C LYS A 83 -5.39 -3.34 -16.28
N GLY A 84 -4.12 -3.08 -15.98
CA GLY A 84 -2.97 -3.75 -16.58
C GLY A 84 -2.98 -5.25 -16.31
N VAL A 85 -3.14 -5.65 -15.04
CA VAL A 85 -3.23 -7.06 -14.64
C VAL A 85 -4.38 -7.78 -15.32
N ARG A 86 -5.59 -7.19 -15.34
CA ARG A 86 -6.75 -7.80 -16.01
C ARG A 86 -6.52 -8.02 -17.51
N ARG A 87 -5.89 -7.06 -18.19
CA ARG A 87 -5.58 -7.19 -19.63
C ARG A 87 -4.43 -8.17 -19.90
N ALA A 88 -3.48 -8.28 -18.97
CA ALA A 88 -2.42 -9.27 -19.04
C ALA A 88 -2.96 -10.70 -18.95
N ALA A 89 -3.97 -10.93 -18.11
CA ALA A 89 -4.68 -12.20 -18.03
C ALA A 89 -5.37 -12.59 -19.35
N ALA A 90 -5.73 -11.60 -20.19
CA ALA A 90 -6.25 -11.80 -21.55
C ALA A 90 -5.15 -11.90 -22.63
N GLY A 91 -3.89 -12.16 -22.24
CA GLY A 91 -2.75 -12.32 -23.16
C GLY A 91 -2.06 -11.03 -23.57
N ASN A 92 -2.54 -9.85 -23.16
CA ASN A 92 -1.93 -8.57 -23.53
C ASN A 92 -0.82 -8.16 -22.55
N ARG A 93 0.38 -8.70 -22.73
CA ARG A 93 1.54 -8.36 -21.90
C ARG A 93 1.93 -6.89 -21.94
N ARG A 94 1.75 -6.20 -23.08
CA ARG A 94 2.05 -4.76 -23.19
C ARG A 94 1.19 -3.93 -22.24
N ALA A 95 -0.07 -4.34 -22.03
CA ALA A 95 -0.98 -3.66 -21.11
C ALA A 95 -0.53 -3.77 -19.64
N LEU A 96 0.13 -4.86 -19.24
CA LEU A 96 0.72 -4.98 -17.90
C LEU A 96 1.82 -3.94 -17.69
N ILE A 97 2.76 -3.88 -18.65
CA ILE A 97 3.93 -3.01 -18.58
C ILE A 97 3.50 -1.55 -18.55
N THR A 98 2.58 -1.14 -19.42
CA THR A 98 2.07 0.23 -19.42
C THR A 98 1.27 0.55 -18.17
N GLY A 99 0.44 -0.39 -17.67
CA GLY A 99 -0.30 -0.22 -16.42
C GLY A 99 0.61 0.00 -15.22
N PHE A 100 1.69 -0.79 -15.10
CA PHE A 100 2.66 -0.67 -14.01
C PHE A 100 3.53 0.58 -14.12
N ALA A 101 3.94 0.96 -15.34
CA ALA A 101 4.66 2.21 -15.56
C ALA A 101 3.81 3.45 -15.19
N LEU A 102 2.52 3.46 -15.55
CA LEU A 102 1.60 4.52 -15.16
C LEU A 102 1.35 4.54 -13.64
N ALA A 103 1.21 3.37 -13.01
CA ALA A 103 1.09 3.28 -11.56
C ALA A 103 2.33 3.81 -10.83
N ALA A 104 3.54 3.49 -11.34
CA ALA A 104 4.80 4.03 -10.83
C ALA A 104 4.88 5.56 -10.99
N LEU A 105 4.43 6.11 -12.13
CA LEU A 105 4.38 7.55 -12.34
C LEU A 105 3.43 8.25 -11.34
N CYS A 106 2.27 7.66 -11.06
CA CYS A 106 1.39 8.15 -10.00
C CYS A 106 2.08 8.10 -8.62
N GLY A 107 2.77 7.01 -8.29
CA GLY A 107 3.56 6.91 -7.06
C GLY A 107 4.61 8.01 -6.94
N LEU A 108 5.30 8.35 -8.03
CA LEU A 108 6.26 9.46 -8.07
C LEU A 108 5.58 10.82 -7.83
N GLY A 109 4.39 11.04 -8.40
CA GLY A 109 3.58 12.24 -8.14
C GLY A 109 3.24 12.39 -6.66
N TYR A 110 2.81 11.31 -6.01
CA TYR A 110 2.58 11.27 -4.56
C TYR A 110 3.83 11.67 -3.75
N VAL A 111 4.99 11.09 -4.10
CA VAL A 111 6.27 11.40 -3.43
C VAL A 111 6.63 12.88 -3.59
N GLY A 112 6.49 13.44 -4.79
CA GLY A 112 6.80 14.85 -5.05
C GLY A 112 5.94 15.82 -4.24
N ILE A 113 4.63 15.57 -4.16
CA ILE A 113 3.73 16.38 -3.34
C ILE A 113 4.09 16.26 -1.86
N LYS A 114 4.37 15.04 -1.37
CA LYS A 114 4.72 14.83 0.05
C LYS A 114 6.04 15.46 0.46
N ILE A 115 7.07 15.38 -0.39
CA ILE A 115 8.34 16.08 -0.14
C ILE A 115 8.10 17.60 -0.10
N SER A 116 7.27 18.14 -1.00
CA SER A 116 6.96 19.57 -1.01
C SER A 116 6.25 20.00 0.29
N GLU A 117 5.30 19.21 0.78
CA GLU A 117 4.63 19.44 2.07
C GLU A 117 5.62 19.39 3.24
N TYR A 118 6.57 18.46 3.23
CA TYR A 118 7.62 18.40 4.25
C TYR A 118 8.51 19.65 4.24
N VAL A 119 8.94 20.10 3.06
CA VAL A 119 9.77 21.31 2.94
C VAL A 119 9.05 22.54 3.50
N LEU A 120 7.74 22.68 3.22
CA LEU A 120 6.93 23.76 3.78
C LEU A 120 6.84 23.68 5.31
N LEU A 121 6.48 22.52 5.85
CA LEU A 121 6.37 22.32 7.30
C LEU A 121 7.70 22.54 8.03
N PHE A 122 8.82 22.05 7.48
CA PHE A 122 10.15 22.31 8.04
C PHE A 122 10.54 23.78 7.94
N GLY A 123 10.14 24.47 6.86
CA GLY A 123 10.31 25.92 6.70
C GLY A 123 9.57 26.74 7.75
N ASP A 124 8.38 26.28 8.14
CA ASP A 124 7.56 26.86 9.21
C ASP A 124 8.07 26.51 10.63
N GLY A 125 9.18 25.76 10.72
CA GLY A 125 9.81 25.36 11.98
C GLY A 125 9.24 24.07 12.61
N TYR A 126 8.28 23.42 11.95
CA TYR A 126 7.73 22.14 12.41
C TYR A 126 8.65 20.98 12.06
N ASN A 127 8.97 20.16 13.04
CA ASN A 127 9.82 19.00 12.89
C ASN A 127 9.36 17.85 13.81
N LEU A 128 10.03 16.70 13.69
CA LEU A 128 9.76 15.50 14.48
C LEU A 128 9.81 15.71 16.02
N ARG A 129 10.46 16.77 16.49
CA ARG A 129 10.61 17.09 17.92
C ARG A 129 9.63 18.17 18.39
N THR A 130 8.86 18.79 17.49
CA THR A 130 8.00 19.93 17.86
C THR A 130 6.91 19.51 18.85
N ASN A 131 6.17 18.45 18.55
CA ASN A 131 5.17 17.90 19.45
C ASN A 131 4.83 16.46 19.05
N THR A 132 4.02 15.79 19.87
CA THR A 132 3.58 14.41 19.64
C THR A 132 2.81 14.25 18.33
N PHE A 133 2.04 15.26 17.92
CA PHE A 133 1.31 15.24 16.65
C PHE A 133 2.26 15.17 15.45
N TYR A 134 3.24 16.09 15.36
CA TYR A 134 4.21 16.12 14.26
C TYR A 134 5.09 14.88 14.24
N PHE A 135 5.47 14.35 15.42
CA PHE A 135 6.16 13.07 15.50
C PHE A 135 5.37 11.95 14.79
N PHE A 136 4.12 11.72 15.20
CA PHE A 136 3.28 10.69 14.58
C PHE A 136 2.95 10.98 13.11
N TYR A 137 2.69 12.24 12.76
CA TYR A 137 2.42 12.67 11.39
C TYR A 137 3.61 12.35 10.47
N PHE A 138 4.81 12.86 10.78
CA PHE A 138 6.00 12.65 9.95
C PHE A 138 6.41 11.18 9.93
N PHE A 139 6.40 10.49 11.08
CA PHE A 139 6.82 9.09 11.14
C PHE A 139 5.89 8.16 10.35
N THR A 140 4.57 8.32 10.52
CA THR A 140 3.57 7.49 9.80
C THR A 140 3.60 7.77 8.30
N THR A 141 3.67 9.05 7.91
CA THR A 141 3.69 9.42 6.48
C THR A 141 5.02 9.05 5.82
N PHE A 142 6.14 9.11 6.54
CA PHE A 142 7.44 8.65 6.05
C PHE A 142 7.43 7.14 5.81
N PHE A 143 6.92 6.36 6.78
CA PHE A 143 6.79 4.91 6.62
C PHE A 143 5.90 4.56 5.41
N HIS A 144 4.79 5.27 5.24
CA HIS A 144 3.93 5.11 4.07
C HIS A 144 4.65 5.45 2.76
N MET A 145 5.40 6.56 2.71
CA MET A 145 6.18 6.94 1.54
C MET A 145 7.25 5.90 1.20
N ALA A 146 7.96 5.39 2.20
CA ALA A 146 8.93 4.31 2.02
C ALA A 146 8.26 3.05 1.44
N HIS A 147 7.09 2.67 1.94
CA HIS A 147 6.31 1.55 1.41
C HIS A 147 5.93 1.76 -0.07
N VAL A 148 5.47 2.96 -0.44
CA VAL A 148 5.15 3.30 -1.84
C VAL A 148 6.39 3.22 -2.74
N LEU A 149 7.55 3.68 -2.28
CA LEU A 149 8.81 3.58 -3.03
C LEU A 149 9.23 2.12 -3.27
N ILE A 150 9.11 1.28 -2.25
CA ILE A 150 9.37 -0.17 -2.36
C ILE A 150 8.38 -0.81 -3.34
N GLY A 151 7.09 -0.51 -3.22
CA GLY A 151 6.06 -0.99 -4.12
C GLY A 151 6.32 -0.57 -5.58
N MET A 152 6.73 0.66 -5.81
CA MET A 152 7.13 1.16 -7.12
C MET A 152 8.33 0.40 -7.69
N ALA A 153 9.36 0.15 -6.89
CA ALA A 153 10.50 -0.65 -7.30
C ALA A 153 10.08 -2.07 -7.73
N ILE A 154 9.22 -2.73 -6.94
CA ILE A 154 8.67 -4.05 -7.28
C ILE A 154 7.88 -4.01 -8.59
N LEU A 155 6.98 -3.05 -8.78
CA LEU A 155 6.20 -2.90 -10.01
C LEU A 155 7.10 -2.74 -11.24
N LEU A 156 8.15 -1.93 -11.14
CA LEU A 156 9.10 -1.70 -12.21
C LEU A 156 9.92 -2.97 -12.52
N VAL A 157 10.39 -3.69 -11.50
CA VAL A 157 11.10 -4.96 -11.67
C VAL A 157 10.21 -6.00 -12.34
N VAL A 158 8.95 -6.14 -11.91
CA VAL A 158 8.00 -7.06 -12.54
C VAL A 158 7.71 -6.65 -13.98
N ALA A 159 7.50 -5.36 -14.25
CA ALA A 159 7.30 -4.87 -15.61
C ALA A 159 8.52 -5.14 -16.51
N GLN A 160 9.75 -5.03 -15.99
CA GLN A 160 10.98 -5.34 -16.70
C GLN A 160 11.13 -6.83 -16.96
N ARG A 161 10.87 -7.70 -15.98
CA ARG A 161 10.90 -9.16 -16.18
C ARG A 161 9.91 -9.61 -17.21
N PHE A 162 8.68 -9.09 -17.11
CA PHE A 162 7.71 -9.26 -18.18
C PHE A 162 8.33 -8.76 -19.46
N ARG A 163 8.82 -7.52 -19.65
CA ARG A 163 9.44 -7.12 -20.92
C ARG A 163 10.48 -8.12 -21.48
N SER A 164 11.36 -8.68 -20.64
CA SER A 164 12.47 -9.56 -21.03
C SER A 164 12.10 -11.01 -21.41
N GLY A 165 10.85 -11.46 -21.25
CA GLY A 165 10.47 -12.80 -21.76
C GLY A 165 10.65 -13.96 -20.79
N HIS A 166 11.09 -13.69 -19.56
CA HIS A 166 11.28 -14.67 -18.50
C HIS A 166 10.10 -14.66 -17.53
#